data_AF-A0A956EYC2-F1
#
_entry.id   AF-A0A956EYC2-F1
#
_cell.length_a   1.000
_cell.length_b   1.000
_cell.length_c   1.000
_cell.angle_alpha   90.00
_cell.angle_beta   90.00
_cell.angle_gamma   90.00
#
_symmetry.space_group_name_H-M   'P 1'
#
loop_
_entity.id
_entity.type
_entity.pdbx_description
1 polymer ?
#
loop_
_entity_poly.entity_id
_entity_poly.type
_entity_poly.pdbx_seq_one_letter_code
_entity_poly.pdbx_strand_id
1 'polypeptide(L)'
;MGFKQARIPTTTRDGRKWDKLGGSAPDPYAILFLNDKELFRTPVQSNTVSPTWPNQKKANYRIPSGARLRVEVWDSNPVNNHPICVKKLMSLKEDAYQGEVSFDCDSGAQVTLRVEPAHAKIGLGFYYELRTEDIFISRVIPESPAGRAGIAKGDQVLE
;
A
#
# COMPACT_ATOMS: atom_id res chain seq x y z
N MET A 1 1.83 -7.73 -2.31
CA MET A 1 0.47 -7.14 -2.19
C MET A 1 0.52 -5.64 -2.43
N GLY A 2 -0.52 -5.07 -3.06
CA GLY A 2 -0.70 -3.64 -3.27
C GLY A 2 -2.12 -3.31 -3.78
N PHE A 3 -2.51 -2.05 -3.80
CA PHE A 3 -3.77 -1.59 -4.39
C PHE A 3 -3.68 -1.48 -5.91
N LYS A 4 -4.48 -2.22 -6.68
CA LYS A 4 -4.46 -2.09 -8.14
C LYS A 4 -5.20 -0.82 -8.57
N GLN A 5 -6.46 -0.71 -8.17
CA GLN A 5 -7.36 0.36 -8.57
C GLN A 5 -8.54 0.48 -7.61
N ALA A 6 -9.31 1.56 -7.72
CA ALA A 6 -10.64 1.67 -7.17
C ALA A 6 -11.60 2.31 -8.18
N ARG A 7 -12.90 2.08 -7.98
CA ARG A 7 -13.99 2.84 -8.60
C ARG A 7 -14.77 3.52 -7.49
N ILE A 8 -14.87 4.83 -7.56
CA ILE A 8 -15.50 5.68 -6.54
C ILE A 8 -16.79 6.25 -7.14
N PRO A 9 -17.89 6.34 -6.37
CA PRO A 9 -19.09 7.01 -6.85
C PRO A 9 -18.81 8.46 -7.24
N THR A 10 -19.58 9.00 -8.18
CA THR A 10 -19.40 10.39 -8.65
C THR A 10 -19.82 11.46 -7.64
N THR A 11 -20.49 11.05 -6.56
CA THR A 11 -20.87 11.91 -5.45
C THR A 11 -20.51 11.24 -4.12
N THR A 12 -20.34 12.05 -3.09
CA THR A 12 -20.19 11.58 -1.71
C THR A 12 -21.43 10.79 -1.25
N ARG A 13 -21.31 10.03 -0.16
CA ARG A 13 -22.41 9.22 0.40
C ARG A 13 -23.67 10.03 0.72
N ASP A 14 -23.54 11.33 1.00
CA ASP A 14 -24.66 12.24 1.28
C ASP A 14 -25.11 13.06 0.06
N GLY A 15 -24.63 12.72 -1.14
CA GLY A 15 -25.05 13.30 -2.42
C GLY A 15 -24.33 14.58 -2.82
N ARG A 16 -23.34 15.05 -2.06
CA ARG A 16 -22.52 16.22 -2.43
C ARG A 16 -21.47 15.89 -3.48
N LYS A 17 -21.03 16.90 -4.23
CA LYS A 17 -19.83 16.83 -5.06
C LYS A 17 -18.57 16.68 -4.20
N TRP A 18 -17.55 16.04 -4.78
CA TRP A 18 -16.29 15.73 -4.12
C TRP A 18 -15.40 16.95 -3.86
N ASP A 19 -15.37 17.91 -4.78
CA ASP A 19 -14.57 19.12 -4.63
C ASP A 19 -15.47 20.37 -4.68
N LYS A 20 -15.10 21.37 -3.87
CA LYS A 20 -15.75 22.68 -3.78
C LYS A 20 -15.06 23.74 -4.64
N LEU A 21 -13.81 23.52 -5.05
CA LEU A 21 -12.97 24.49 -5.77
C LEU A 21 -12.97 24.32 -7.30
N GLY A 22 -13.81 23.43 -7.84
CA GLY A 22 -14.04 23.28 -9.28
C GLY A 22 -13.65 21.92 -9.87
N GLY A 23 -13.02 21.04 -9.09
CA GLY A 23 -12.91 19.62 -9.42
C GLY A 23 -14.26 18.92 -9.38
N SER A 24 -14.43 17.90 -10.23
CA SER A 24 -15.64 17.08 -10.27
C SER A 24 -15.47 15.75 -9.53
N ALA A 25 -14.24 15.41 -9.12
CA ALA A 25 -13.85 14.12 -8.58
C ALA A 25 -12.90 14.27 -7.37
N PRO A 26 -12.78 13.24 -6.52
CA PRO A 26 -11.92 13.30 -5.34
C PRO A 26 -10.43 13.17 -5.69
N ASP A 27 -9.56 13.37 -4.70
CA ASP A 27 -8.13 13.08 -4.77
C ASP A 27 -7.78 11.80 -3.98
N PRO A 28 -8.13 10.60 -4.49
CA PRO A 28 -8.08 9.39 -3.70
C PRO A 28 -6.66 8.86 -3.40
N TYR A 29 -6.50 8.39 -2.17
CA TYR A 29 -5.42 7.50 -1.75
C TYR A 29 -5.97 6.37 -0.88
N ALA A 30 -5.24 5.27 -0.78
CA ALA A 30 -5.65 4.10 -0.04
C ALA A 30 -4.63 3.71 1.03
N ILE A 31 -5.10 3.19 2.15
CA ILE A 31 -4.29 2.74 3.27
C ILE A 31 -4.63 1.28 3.57
N LEU A 32 -3.61 0.45 3.76
CA LEU A 32 -3.78 -0.88 4.31
C LEU A 32 -3.30 -0.89 5.77
N PHE A 33 -4.14 -1.36 6.67
CA PHE A 33 -3.85 -1.57 8.07
C PHE A 33 -3.69 -3.07 8.36
N LEU A 34 -2.70 -3.39 9.20
CA LEU A 34 -2.46 -4.70 9.77
C LEU A 34 -2.50 -4.59 11.30
N ASN A 35 -3.46 -5.24 11.94
CA ASN A 35 -3.68 -5.17 13.39
C ASN A 35 -3.78 -3.72 13.89
N ASP A 36 -4.57 -2.91 13.18
CA ASP A 36 -4.80 -1.48 13.43
C ASP A 36 -3.59 -0.55 13.28
N LYS A 37 -2.43 -1.08 12.88
CA LYS A 37 -1.27 -0.27 12.47
C LYS A 37 -1.26 -0.11 10.97
N GLU A 38 -0.97 1.09 10.49
CA GLU A 38 -0.75 1.32 9.07
C GLU A 38 0.43 0.49 8.59
N LEU A 39 0.18 -0.37 7.60
CA LEU A 39 1.21 -1.16 6.95
C LEU A 39 1.84 -0.37 5.80
N PHE A 40 1.01 0.22 4.95
CA PHE A 40 1.42 1.18 3.93
C PHE A 40 0.23 1.98 3.41
N ARG A 41 0.52 3.10 2.73
CA ARG A 41 -0.44 3.89 1.96
C ARG A 41 0.03 4.13 0.54
N THR A 42 -0.92 4.37 -0.37
CA THR A 42 -0.63 4.72 -1.76
C THR A 42 -0.36 6.22 -1.94
N PRO A 43 0.27 6.64 -3.04
CA PRO A 43 0.27 8.04 -3.47
C PRO A 43 -1.16 8.51 -3.79
N VAL A 44 -1.39 9.81 -3.60
CA VAL A 44 -2.62 10.47 -4.03
C VAL A 44 -2.74 10.42 -5.56
N GLN A 45 -3.95 10.17 -6.07
CA GLN A 45 -4.30 10.32 -7.48
C GLN A 45 -5.23 11.50 -7.61
N SER A 46 -4.86 12.51 -8.39
CA SER A 46 -5.62 13.76 -8.43
C SER A 46 -6.89 13.68 -9.27
N ASN A 47 -7.97 14.29 -8.78
CA ASN A 47 -9.23 14.55 -9.46
C ASN A 47 -9.74 13.36 -10.30
N THR A 48 -9.91 12.20 -9.67
CA THR A 48 -10.35 10.98 -10.35
C THR A 48 -11.26 10.11 -9.49
N VAL A 49 -12.30 9.56 -10.12
CA VAL A 49 -13.15 8.52 -9.53
C VAL A 49 -12.67 7.09 -9.85
N SER A 50 -11.63 6.97 -10.68
CA SER A 50 -11.08 5.68 -11.11
C SER A 50 -9.56 5.63 -10.88
N PRO A 51 -9.07 5.79 -9.63
CA PRO A 51 -7.64 5.79 -9.36
C PRO A 51 -7.00 4.45 -9.66
N THR A 52 -5.76 4.50 -10.14
CA THR A 52 -4.86 3.34 -10.23
C THR A 52 -3.55 3.68 -9.53
N TRP A 53 -2.90 2.69 -8.91
CA TRP A 53 -1.66 2.92 -8.14
C TRP A 53 -0.49 2.06 -8.63
N PRO A 54 -0.03 2.22 -9.88
CA PRO A 54 1.08 1.43 -10.41
C PRO A 54 2.41 1.70 -9.69
N ASN A 55 2.61 2.95 -9.23
CA ASN A 55 3.85 3.44 -8.61
C ASN A 55 3.87 3.33 -7.08
N GLN A 56 2.91 2.63 -6.47
CA GLN A 56 2.95 2.40 -5.02
C GLN A 56 4.18 1.57 -4.63
N LYS A 57 4.59 1.72 -3.36
CA LYS A 57 5.62 0.84 -2.79
C LYS A 57 5.09 -0.60 -2.71
N LYS A 58 5.85 -1.54 -3.27
CA LYS A 58 5.55 -2.98 -3.22
C LYS A 58 6.62 -3.68 -2.37
N ALA A 59 6.20 -4.52 -1.44
CA ALA A 59 7.11 -5.29 -0.60
C ALA A 59 6.53 -6.67 -0.25
N ASN A 60 7.40 -7.54 0.26
CA ASN A 60 7.02 -8.82 0.84
C ASN A 60 6.57 -8.58 2.29
N TYR A 61 5.25 -8.44 2.49
CA TYR A 61 4.67 -8.26 3.81
C TYR A 61 4.38 -9.61 4.48
N ARG A 62 4.81 -9.77 5.73
CA ARG A 62 4.42 -10.92 6.55
C ARG A 62 3.03 -10.67 7.14
N ILE A 63 2.05 -11.49 6.75
CA ILE A 63 0.69 -11.44 7.30
C ILE A 63 0.50 -12.69 8.20
N PRO A 64 0.53 -12.54 9.54
CA PRO A 64 0.32 -13.66 10.46
C PRO A 64 -1.07 -14.29 10.30
N SER A 65 -1.18 -15.58 10.65
CA SER A 65 -2.49 -16.23 10.76
C SER A 65 -3.34 -15.50 11.82
N GLY A 66 -4.61 -15.22 11.50
CA GLY A 66 -5.53 -14.49 12.38
C GLY A 66 -5.29 -12.97 12.43
N ALA A 67 -4.41 -12.42 11.60
CA ALA A 67 -4.21 -10.98 11.53
C ALA A 67 -5.47 -10.24 11.05
N ARG A 68 -5.73 -9.06 11.63
CA ARG A 68 -6.85 -8.20 11.26
C ARG A 68 -6.39 -7.23 10.18
N LEU A 69 -6.91 -7.41 8.97
CA LEU A 69 -6.64 -6.51 7.86
C LEU A 69 -7.79 -5.53 7.70
N ARG A 70 -7.47 -4.26 7.48
CA ARG A 70 -8.46 -3.22 7.17
C ARG A 70 -7.93 -2.36 6.03
N VAL A 71 -8.73 -2.20 5.00
CA VAL A 71 -8.51 -1.27 3.91
C VAL A 71 -9.31 -0.02 4.18
N GLU A 72 -8.70 1.13 3.90
CA GLU A 72 -9.41 2.39 3.80
C GLU A 72 -9.05 3.12 2.50
N VAL A 73 -10.03 3.84 1.93
CA VAL A 73 -9.82 4.78 0.84
C VAL A 73 -10.28 6.15 1.32
N TRP A 74 -9.46 7.16 1.06
CA TRP A 74 -9.62 8.52 1.55
C TRP A 74 -9.47 9.51 0.40
N ASP A 75 -10.11 10.67 0.55
CA ASP A 75 -9.84 11.86 -0.26
C ASP A 75 -8.77 12.70 0.43
N SER A 76 -7.74 13.15 -0.29
CA SER A 76 -6.69 14.00 0.31
C SER A 76 -7.13 15.43 0.60
N ASN A 77 -8.19 15.89 -0.09
CA ASN A 77 -8.79 17.20 0.13
C ASN A 77 -10.26 17.06 0.56
N PRO A 78 -10.50 16.42 1.72
CA PRO A 78 -11.81 15.93 2.07
C PRO A 78 -12.84 17.05 2.26
N VAL A 79 -13.97 16.93 1.57
CA VAL A 79 -15.18 17.71 1.88
C VAL A 79 -15.86 17.24 3.18
N ASN A 80 -15.55 16.02 3.64
CA ASN A 80 -15.89 15.50 4.95
C ASN A 80 -14.74 14.65 5.52
N ASN A 81 -14.50 14.73 6.83
CA ASN A 81 -13.42 13.96 7.47
C ASN A 81 -13.84 12.49 7.72
N HIS A 82 -14.21 11.78 6.65
CA HIS A 82 -14.58 10.37 6.70
C HIS A 82 -13.96 9.64 5.51
N PRO A 83 -13.56 8.37 5.68
CA PRO A 83 -13.09 7.54 4.58
C PRO A 83 -14.21 7.32 3.56
N ILE A 84 -13.84 7.33 2.28
CA ILE A 84 -14.68 6.92 1.15
C ILE A 84 -15.05 5.45 1.29
N CYS A 85 -14.11 4.59 1.69
CA CYS A 85 -14.34 3.17 1.91
C CYS A 85 -13.64 2.71 3.18
N VAL A 86 -14.29 1.84 3.96
CA VAL A 86 -13.67 1.04 5.02
C VAL A 86 -14.08 -0.40 4.82
N LYS A 87 -13.11 -1.32 4.69
CA LYS A 87 -13.37 -2.76 4.57
C LYS A 87 -12.45 -3.55 5.48
N LYS A 88 -13.01 -4.39 6.35
CA LYS A 88 -12.23 -5.41 7.08
C LYS A 88 -12.13 -6.67 6.22
N LEU A 89 -10.92 -7.22 6.10
CA LEU A 89 -10.63 -8.44 5.34
C LEU A 89 -10.28 -9.55 6.32
N MET A 90 -10.92 -10.71 6.17
CA MET A 90 -10.77 -11.83 7.11
C MET A 90 -9.55 -12.70 6.81
N SER A 91 -9.27 -12.94 5.52
CA SER A 91 -8.12 -13.72 5.07
C SER A 91 -7.73 -13.27 3.67
N LEU A 92 -6.43 -13.31 3.35
CA LEU A 92 -5.89 -13.08 2.01
C LEU A 92 -5.18 -14.32 1.45
N LYS A 93 -5.29 -15.47 2.11
CA LYS A 93 -4.53 -16.66 1.71
C LYS A 93 -5.02 -17.23 0.38
N GLU A 94 -6.32 -17.44 0.22
CA GLU A 94 -6.91 -17.97 -1.03
C GLU A 94 -6.79 -16.95 -2.16
N ASP A 95 -7.06 -15.70 -1.84
CA ASP A 95 -6.87 -14.52 -2.66
C ASP A 95 -5.47 -14.38 -3.27
N ALA A 96 -4.42 -14.71 -2.50
CA ALA A 96 -3.04 -14.68 -2.99
C ALA A 96 -2.80 -15.64 -4.15
N TYR A 97 -3.56 -16.73 -4.26
CA TYR A 97 -3.47 -17.65 -5.38
C TYR A 97 -4.27 -17.18 -6.60
N GLN A 98 -5.30 -16.33 -6.40
CA GLN A 98 -6.08 -15.74 -7.48
C GLN A 98 -5.43 -14.47 -8.07
N GLY A 99 -4.48 -13.87 -7.36
CA GLY A 99 -3.71 -12.71 -7.83
C GLY A 99 -4.38 -11.36 -7.53
N GLU A 100 -5.71 -11.30 -7.52
CA GLU A 100 -6.48 -10.08 -7.27
C GLU A 100 -7.72 -10.34 -6.41
N VAL A 101 -8.07 -9.36 -5.58
CA VAL A 101 -9.25 -9.38 -4.71
C VAL A 101 -10.02 -8.11 -4.95
N SER A 102 -11.29 -8.23 -5.29
CA SER A 102 -12.18 -7.07 -5.39
C SER A 102 -13.27 -7.15 -4.35
N PHE A 103 -13.61 -6.00 -3.77
CA PHE A 103 -14.70 -5.90 -2.82
C PHE A 103 -15.40 -4.56 -2.93
N ASP A 104 -16.69 -4.59 -2.60
CA ASP A 104 -17.52 -3.40 -2.52
C ASP A 104 -17.56 -2.86 -1.08
N CYS A 105 -17.73 -1.55 -1.00
CA CYS A 105 -17.81 -0.76 0.22
C CYS A 105 -19.21 -0.16 0.35
N ASP A 106 -19.62 0.19 1.57
CA ASP A 106 -20.96 0.72 1.86
C ASP A 106 -21.24 2.07 1.18
N SER A 107 -20.21 2.79 0.75
CA SER A 107 -20.33 3.99 -0.07
C SER A 107 -20.73 3.72 -1.52
N GLY A 108 -20.73 2.46 -1.97
CA GLY A 108 -20.82 2.08 -3.38
C GLY A 108 -19.48 2.11 -4.11
N ALA A 109 -18.38 2.42 -3.42
CA ALA A 109 -17.05 2.27 -3.98
C ALA A 109 -16.67 0.79 -4.11
N GLN A 110 -15.90 0.48 -5.15
CA GLN A 110 -15.29 -0.84 -5.36
C GLN A 110 -13.77 -0.69 -5.34
N VAL A 111 -13.08 -1.57 -4.62
CA VAL A 111 -11.63 -1.55 -4.51
C VAL A 111 -11.06 -2.88 -4.97
N THR A 112 -10.00 -2.84 -5.78
CA THR A 112 -9.27 -4.03 -6.20
C THR A 112 -7.86 -4.00 -5.60
N LEU A 113 -7.56 -5.00 -4.77
CA LEU A 113 -6.22 -5.33 -4.33
C LEU A 113 -5.58 -6.32 -5.30
N ARG A 114 -4.28 -6.19 -5.49
CA ARG A 114 -3.43 -7.22 -6.06
C ARG A 114 -2.71 -7.94 -4.92
N VAL A 115 -2.96 -9.22 -4.78
CA VAL A 115 -2.37 -10.08 -3.75
C VAL A 115 -1.61 -11.18 -4.47
N GLU A 116 -0.30 -11.20 -4.28
CA GLU A 116 0.60 -12.17 -4.90
C GLU A 116 1.41 -12.83 -3.79
N PRO A 117 1.81 -14.11 -3.95
CA PRO A 117 2.76 -14.75 -3.06
C PRO A 117 4.04 -13.92 -2.95
N ALA A 118 4.73 -14.04 -1.82
CA ALA A 118 6.01 -13.37 -1.65
C ALA A 118 7.01 -13.88 -2.71
N HIS A 119 7.56 -12.96 -3.49
CA HIS A 119 8.58 -13.30 -4.48
C HIS A 119 9.91 -13.50 -3.77
N ALA A 120 10.59 -14.62 -4.04
CA ALA A 120 11.95 -14.84 -3.58
C ALA A 120 12.87 -13.72 -4.11
N LYS A 121 13.79 -13.27 -3.26
CA LYS A 121 14.86 -12.32 -3.61
C LYS A 121 16.19 -12.97 -3.22
N ILE A 122 17.21 -12.78 -4.05
CA ILE A 122 18.57 -13.22 -3.72
C ILE A 122 19.20 -12.19 -2.76
N GLY A 123 19.88 -12.68 -1.73
CA GLY A 123 20.51 -11.85 -0.69
C GLY A 123 19.53 -11.31 0.35
N LEU A 124 20.01 -10.41 1.20
CA LEU A 124 19.26 -9.87 2.35
C LEU A 124 18.60 -8.51 2.07
N GLY A 125 18.69 -8.03 0.82
CA GLY A 125 18.15 -6.75 0.36
C GLY A 125 19.01 -5.54 0.69
N PHE A 126 20.33 -5.74 0.76
CA PHE A 126 21.32 -4.69 0.62
C PHE A 126 22.25 -4.99 -0.56
N TYR A 127 22.90 -3.94 -1.05
CA TYR A 127 24.02 -3.99 -1.98
C TYR A 127 25.26 -3.55 -1.21
N TYR A 128 26.40 -4.11 -1.56
CA TYR A 128 27.67 -3.77 -0.94
C TYR A 128 28.72 -3.40 -2.00
N GLU A 129 29.70 -2.61 -1.59
CA GLU A 129 30.90 -2.25 -2.34
C GLU A 129 32.07 -2.95 -1.68
N LEU A 130 32.76 -3.82 -2.43
CA LEU A 130 34.03 -4.42 -2.03
C LEU A 130 35.15 -3.42 -2.30
N ARG A 131 35.92 -3.12 -1.27
CA ARG A 131 37.19 -2.38 -1.36
C ARG A 131 38.32 -3.32 -0.98
N THR A 132 39.56 -2.85 -1.17
CA THR A 132 40.76 -3.67 -0.95
C THR A 132 40.82 -4.25 0.46
N GLU A 133 40.39 -3.49 1.47
CA GLU A 133 40.46 -3.89 2.89
C GLU A 133 39.09 -3.97 3.58
N ASP A 134 38.02 -3.44 2.96
CA ASP A 134 36.74 -3.22 3.63
C ASP A 134 35.53 -3.51 2.73
N ILE A 135 34.40 -3.81 3.34
CA ILE A 135 33.10 -3.95 2.66
C ILE A 135 32.13 -2.90 3.22
N PHE A 136 31.53 -2.10 2.35
CA PHE A 136 30.54 -1.09 2.75
C PHE A 136 29.18 -1.33 2.11
N ILE A 137 28.11 -1.12 2.86
CA ILE A 137 26.75 -1.16 2.33
C ILE A 137 26.51 0.06 1.44
N SER A 138 26.31 -0.16 0.14
CA SER A 138 26.11 0.92 -0.85
C SER A 138 24.65 1.33 -1.02
N ARG A 139 23.71 0.41 -0.78
CA ARG A 139 22.27 0.63 -0.85
C ARG A 139 21.52 -0.39 -0.01
N VAL A 140 20.45 0.02 0.65
CA VAL A 140 19.51 -0.87 1.36
C VAL A 140 18.11 -0.71 0.78
N ILE A 141 17.42 -1.82 0.59
CA ILE A 141 15.99 -1.85 0.28
C ILE A 141 15.24 -1.72 1.61
N PRO A 142 14.47 -0.65 1.87
CA PRO A 142 13.90 -0.38 3.20
C PRO A 142 13.09 -1.54 3.79
N GLU A 143 12.28 -2.21 2.97
CA GLU A 143 11.39 -3.30 3.41
C GLU A 143 12.05 -4.69 3.38
N SER A 144 13.37 -4.76 3.20
CA SER A 144 14.11 -6.02 3.18
C SER A 144 14.47 -6.52 4.59
N PRO A 145 14.90 -7.79 4.75
CA PRO A 145 15.52 -8.25 6.00
C PRO A 145 16.58 -7.29 6.53
N ALA A 146 17.44 -6.76 5.66
CA ALA A 146 18.50 -5.82 6.02
C ALA A 146 17.97 -4.49 6.55
N GLY A 147 17.02 -3.88 5.84
CA GLY A 147 16.39 -2.63 6.28
C GLY A 147 15.68 -2.79 7.61
N ARG A 148 15.01 -3.93 7.85
CA ARG A 148 14.39 -4.25 9.15
C ARG A 148 15.40 -4.52 10.26
N ALA A 149 16.60 -4.99 9.92
CA ALA A 149 17.70 -5.17 10.86
C ALA A 149 18.42 -3.85 11.20
N GLY A 150 18.00 -2.72 10.60
CA GLY A 150 18.60 -1.42 10.83
C GLY A 150 19.88 -1.16 10.02
N ILE A 151 20.21 -2.04 9.07
CA ILE A 151 21.37 -1.85 8.19
C ILE A 151 21.11 -0.61 7.32
N ALA A 152 22.08 0.28 7.26
CA ALA A 152 22.03 1.54 6.53
C ALA A 152 23.13 1.62 5.47
N LYS A 153 22.95 2.56 4.52
CA LYS A 153 24.00 2.91 3.56
C LYS A 153 25.19 3.51 4.34
N GLY A 154 26.39 2.99 4.08
CA GLY A 154 27.62 3.41 4.74
C GLY A 154 28.06 2.52 5.89
N ASP A 155 27.21 1.59 6.34
CA ASP A 155 27.62 0.59 7.32
C ASP A 155 28.77 -0.26 6.75
N GLN A 156 29.78 -0.52 7.58
CA GLN A 156 30.86 -1.44 7.26
C GLN A 156 30.45 -2.85 7.69
N VAL A 157 30.65 -3.84 6.81
CA VAL A 157 30.47 -5.26 7.16
C VAL A 157 31.78 -5.73 7.77
N LEU A 158 31.74 -6.01 9.08
CA LEU A 158 32.86 -6.60 9.81
C LEU A 158 32.76 -8.13 9.73
N GLU A 159 33.90 -8.80 9.57
CA GLU A 159 34.03 -10.27 9.64
C GLU A 159 33.79 -10.79 11.06
#